data_AF-A0A8C3QNQ7-F1
#
_entry.id   AF-A0A8C3QNQ7-F1
#
_cell.length_a   1.000
_cell.length_b   1.000
_cell.length_c   1.000
_cell.angle_alpha   90.00
_cell.angle_beta   90.00
_cell.angle_gamma   90.00
#
_symmetry.space_group_name_H-M   'P 1'
#
loop_
_entity.id
_entity.type
_entity.pdbx_description
1 polymer ?
#
loop_
_entity_poly.entity_id
_entity_poly.type
_entity_poly.pdbx_seq_one_letter_code
_entity_poly.pdbx_strand_id
1 'polypeptide(L)'
;MAPGRVRISFPRHAPALLDSLNRLRLQGKFCDVAIHAGGRVFAAHGSVLAAASPFFHDKLLLRAGPRLALPPYRPVWTSAGPLSDQNGPVQTGMDRCWACQ
;
A
#
# COMPACT_ATOMS: atom_id res chain seq x y z
N MET A 1 27.18 -31.09 -18.01
CA MET A 1 27.45 -30.19 -16.86
C MET A 1 26.46 -29.02 -16.94
N ALA A 2 25.52 -28.92 -15.99
CA ALA A 2 24.67 -27.73 -15.88
C ALA A 2 25.48 -26.62 -15.18
N PRO A 3 25.41 -25.35 -15.62
CA PRO A 3 26.14 -24.27 -14.97
C PRO A 3 25.71 -24.12 -13.51
N GLY A 4 26.68 -24.06 -12.61
CA GLY A 4 26.45 -23.83 -11.18
C GLY A 4 25.84 -22.45 -10.96
N ARG A 5 24.66 -22.39 -10.32
CA ARG A 5 23.99 -21.12 -9.98
C ARG A 5 24.57 -20.58 -8.68
N VAL A 6 25.31 -19.47 -8.76
CA VAL A 6 25.75 -18.72 -7.56
C VAL A 6 24.57 -17.89 -7.04
N ARG A 7 24.21 -18.08 -5.77
CA ARG A 7 23.17 -17.28 -5.09
C ARG A 7 23.83 -16.23 -4.21
N ILE A 8 23.73 -14.97 -4.62
CA ILE A 8 24.17 -13.82 -3.83
C ILE A 8 22.96 -13.26 -3.09
N SER A 9 23.07 -13.10 -1.77
CA SER A 9 22.01 -12.52 -0.93
C SER A 9 22.54 -11.32 -0.15
N PHE A 10 21.79 -10.22 -0.17
CA PHE A 10 22.12 -8.99 0.57
C PHE A 10 21.06 -8.75 1.67
N PRO A 11 21.26 -9.28 2.88
CA PRO A 11 20.21 -9.30 3.91
C PRO A 11 19.76 -7.92 4.40
N ARG A 12 20.56 -6.86 4.19
CA ARG A 12 20.22 -5.47 4.57
C ARG A 12 19.80 -4.57 3.39
N HIS A 13 19.76 -5.11 2.17
CA HIS A 13 19.47 -4.29 1.00
C HIS A 13 18.01 -3.81 0.98
N ALA A 14 17.06 -4.69 1.28
CA ALA A 14 15.64 -4.34 1.28
C ALA A 14 15.27 -3.27 2.33
N PRO A 15 15.68 -3.37 3.61
CA PRO A 15 15.44 -2.30 4.58
C PRO A 15 16.04 -0.94 4.15
N ALA A 16 17.30 -0.93 3.72
CA ALA A 16 17.97 0.31 3.30
C ALA A 16 17.31 0.95 2.06
N LEU A 17 16.79 0.12 1.14
CA LEU A 17 16.03 0.59 -0.02
C LEU A 17 14.71 1.23 0.41
N LEU A 18 13.95 0.58 1.30
CA LEU A 18 12.69 1.10 1.83
C LEU A 18 12.90 2.42 2.58
N ASP A 19 13.95 2.52 3.39
CA ASP A 19 14.33 3.78 4.06
C ASP A 19 14.61 4.89 3.03
N SER A 20 15.29 4.55 1.93
CA SER A 20 15.57 5.50 0.86
C SER A 20 14.31 5.97 0.14
N LEU A 21 13.41 5.04 -0.20
CA LEU A 21 12.12 5.34 -0.83
C LEU A 21 11.25 6.21 0.08
N ASN A 22 11.27 5.96 1.39
CA ASN A 22 10.54 6.76 2.35
C ASN A 22 11.04 8.22 2.40
N ARG A 23 12.36 8.44 2.42
CA ARG A 23 12.92 9.81 2.33
C ARG A 23 12.52 10.50 1.02
N LEU A 24 12.54 9.79 -0.10
CA LEU A 24 12.11 10.33 -1.40
C LEU A 24 10.63 10.73 -1.37
N ARG A 25 9.78 9.90 -0.77
CA ARG A 25 8.35 10.18 -0.56
C ARG A 25 8.14 11.46 0.25
N LEU A 26 8.84 11.60 1.38
CA LEU A 26 8.78 12.80 2.23
C LEU A 26 9.26 14.07 1.50
N GLN A 27 10.19 13.93 0.57
CA GLN A 27 10.66 15.02 -0.30
C GLN A 27 9.77 15.26 -1.54
N GLY A 28 8.72 14.44 -1.75
CA GLY A 28 7.88 14.51 -2.95
C GLY A 28 8.58 14.08 -4.25
N LYS A 29 9.67 13.33 -4.15
CA LYS A 29 10.48 12.90 -5.31
C LYS A 29 10.05 11.54 -5.84
N PHE A 30 9.94 11.46 -7.16
CA PHE A 30 9.56 10.24 -7.90
C PHE A 30 8.18 9.67 -7.52
N CYS A 31 7.35 10.45 -6.81
CA CYS A 31 5.98 10.06 -6.52
C CYS A 31 5.12 10.22 -7.78
N ASP A 32 4.62 9.11 -8.28
CA ASP A 32 3.76 8.99 -9.46
C ASP A 32 2.27 8.88 -9.10
N VAL A 33 1.96 8.64 -7.81
CA VAL A 33 0.61 8.51 -7.28
C VAL A 33 0.35 9.55 -6.19
N ALA A 34 -0.83 10.16 -6.24
CA ALA A 34 -1.37 11.00 -5.19
C ALA A 34 -2.65 10.39 -4.62
N ILE A 35 -2.64 10.01 -3.35
CA ILE A 35 -3.80 9.44 -2.65
C ILE A 35 -4.59 10.57 -2.01
N HIS A 36 -5.88 10.66 -2.31
CA HIS A 36 -6.80 11.59 -1.70
C HIS A 36 -7.63 10.86 -0.64
N ALA A 37 -7.47 11.25 0.63
CA ALA A 37 -8.19 10.65 1.75
C ALA A 37 -8.55 11.72 2.78
N GLY A 38 -9.83 11.83 3.13
CA GLY A 38 -10.31 12.75 4.16
C GLY A 38 -9.92 14.22 3.93
N GLY A 39 -9.95 14.69 2.67
CA GLY A 39 -9.56 16.05 2.30
C GLY A 39 -8.06 16.33 2.28
N ARG A 40 -7.21 15.33 2.57
CA ARG A 40 -5.75 15.42 2.49
C ARG A 40 -5.24 14.67 1.27
N VAL A 41 -4.09 15.11 0.76
CA VAL A 41 -3.39 14.49 -0.37
C VAL A 41 -2.04 13.94 0.10
N PHE A 42 -1.77 12.69 -0.24
CA PHE A 42 -0.54 11.98 0.11
C PHE A 42 0.18 11.55 -1.17
N ALA A 43 1.37 12.10 -1.41
CA ALA A 43 2.24 11.65 -2.50
C ALA A 43 2.87 10.29 -2.12
N ALA A 44 2.90 9.36 -3.07
CA ALA A 44 3.40 8.01 -2.87
C ALA A 44 3.96 7.41 -4.17
N HIS A 45 4.68 6.30 -4.03
CA HIS A 45 5.16 5.48 -5.13
C HIS A 45 4.15 4.35 -5.39
N GLY A 46 3.58 4.32 -6.60
CA GLY A 46 2.61 3.31 -7.00
C GLY A 46 3.16 1.89 -6.91
N SER A 47 4.44 1.70 -7.26
CA SER A 47 5.13 0.41 -7.15
C SER A 47 5.19 -0.11 -5.72
N VAL A 48 5.48 0.75 -4.74
CA VAL A 48 5.54 0.38 -3.31
C VAL A 48 4.14 0.03 -2.79
N LEU A 49 3.12 0.83 -3.16
CA LEU A 49 1.74 0.57 -2.77
C LEU A 49 1.22 -0.75 -3.35
N ALA A 50 1.48 -1.00 -4.64
CA ALA A 50 1.06 -2.21 -5.32
C ALA A 50 1.76 -3.47 -4.77
N ALA A 51 3.04 -3.35 -4.36
CA ALA A 51 3.77 -4.46 -3.74
C ALA A 51 3.30 -4.75 -2.30
N ALA A 52 2.92 -3.71 -1.56
CA ALA A 52 2.53 -3.83 -0.15
C ALA A 52 1.06 -4.18 0.06
N SER A 53 0.19 -3.95 -0.92
CA SER A 53 -1.26 -4.12 -0.78
C SER A 53 -1.94 -4.58 -2.07
N PRO A 54 -2.62 -5.73 -2.06
CA PRO A 54 -3.42 -6.20 -3.19
C PRO A 54 -4.52 -5.20 -3.61
N PHE A 55 -5.09 -4.46 -2.65
CA PHE A 55 -6.09 -3.43 -2.97
C PHE A 55 -5.51 -2.33 -3.84
N PHE A 56 -4.34 -1.80 -3.48
CA PHE A 56 -3.68 -0.79 -4.30
C PHE A 56 -3.13 -1.37 -5.59
N HIS A 57 -2.72 -2.63 -5.60
CA HIS A 57 -2.32 -3.34 -6.82
C HIS A 57 -3.42 -3.29 -7.88
N ASP A 58 -4.62 -3.80 -7.57
CA ASP A 58 -5.74 -3.83 -8.50
C ASP A 58 -6.19 -2.41 -8.89
N LYS A 59 -6.24 -1.49 -7.92
CA LYS A 59 -6.64 -0.10 -8.16
C LYS A 59 -5.65 0.68 -9.01
N LEU A 60 -4.36 0.35 -8.97
CA LEU A 60 -3.34 1.00 -9.79
C LEU A 60 -3.26 0.38 -11.19
N LEU A 61 -3.51 -0.93 -11.32
CA LEU A 61 -3.59 -1.60 -12.62
C LEU A 61 -4.81 -1.16 -13.44
N LEU A 62 -5.95 -0.98 -12.78
CA LEU A 62 -7.22 -0.61 -13.44
C LEU A 62 -7.34 0.90 -13.71
N ARG A 63 -6.31 1.71 -13.45
CA ARG A 63 -6.39 3.18 -13.50
C ARG A 63 -5.58 3.80 -14.63
N ALA A 64 -6.13 4.87 -15.21
CA ALA A 64 -5.54 5.66 -16.29
C ALA A 64 -4.89 7.00 -15.86
N GLY A 65 -4.46 7.17 -14.60
CA GLY A 65 -3.90 8.46 -14.14
C GLY A 65 -3.22 8.45 -12.77
N PRO A 66 -2.76 9.63 -12.26
CA PRO A 66 -1.95 9.75 -11.02
C PRO A 66 -2.74 9.98 -9.72
N ARG A 67 -3.97 10.52 -9.76
CA ARG A 67 -4.88 10.71 -8.57
C ARG A 67 -5.77 9.54 -8.12
N LEU A 68 -5.50 8.94 -6.96
CA LEU A 68 -6.27 7.84 -6.40
C LEU A 68 -7.17 8.36 -5.28
N ALA A 69 -8.48 8.39 -5.49
CA ALA A 69 -9.44 8.76 -4.47
C ALA A 69 -9.83 7.52 -3.66
N LEU A 70 -9.60 7.56 -2.35
CA LEU A 70 -10.10 6.52 -1.44
C LEU A 70 -11.54 6.87 -1.04
N PRO A 71 -12.44 5.88 -0.95
CA PRO A 71 -13.76 6.11 -0.40
C PRO A 71 -13.62 6.60 1.05
N PRO A 72 -14.55 7.46 1.54
CA PRO A 72 -14.56 7.83 2.94
C PRO A 72 -14.63 6.57 3.80
N TYR A 73 -13.70 6.42 4.74
CA TYR A 73 -13.67 5.30 5.68
C TYR A 73 -15.01 5.26 6.43
N ARG A 74 -15.85 4.28 6.09
CA ARG A 74 -17.07 3.96 6.84
C ARG A 74 -16.77 2.72 7.67
N PRO A 75 -16.61 2.84 9.00
CA PRO A 75 -16.48 1.66 9.83
C PRO A 75 -17.76 0.83 9.69
N VAL A 76 -17.63 -0.42 9.25
CA VAL A 76 -18.76 -1.36 9.04
C VAL A 76 -19.49 -1.71 10.36
N TRP A 77 -18.95 -1.31 11.51
CA TRP A 77 -19.50 -1.61 12.84
C TRP A 77 -20.53 -0.61 13.36
N THR A 78 -20.76 0.52 12.67
CA THR A 78 -21.71 1.55 13.16
C THR A 78 -23.18 1.28 12.83
N SER A 79 -23.51 0.18 12.13
CA SER A 79 -24.90 -0.27 12.04
C SER A 79 -25.20 -1.24 13.18
N ALA A 80 -25.80 -0.72 14.25
CA ALA A 80 -26.38 -1.52 15.31
C ALA A 80 -27.37 -2.55 14.73
N GLY A 81 -27.02 -3.83 14.85
CA GLY A 81 -27.88 -4.98 14.57
C GLY A 81 -27.43 -6.14 15.47
N PRO A 82 -28.36 -6.92 16.06
CA PRO A 82 -28.02 -7.91 17.06
C PRO A 82 -27.17 -9.04 16.46
N LEU A 83 -26.20 -9.48 17.25
CA LEU A 83 -25.24 -10.56 16.99
C LEU A 83 -25.98 -11.80 16.47
N SER A 84 -25.78 -12.15 15.19
CA SER A 84 -26.15 -13.46 14.65
C SER A 84 -25.23 -13.80 13.49
N ASP A 85 -24.48 -14.87 13.73
CA ASP A 85 -23.58 -15.60 12.84
C ASP A 85 -23.65 -15.25 11.36
N GLN A 86 -22.66 -14.49 10.84
CA GLN A 86 -22.17 -14.65 9.47
C GLN A 86 -20.68 -14.31 9.40
N ASN A 87 -19.94 -15.32 8.97
CA ASN A 87 -18.53 -15.32 8.60
C ASN A 87 -18.23 -14.22 7.55
N GLY A 88 -17.40 -13.21 7.89
CA GLY A 88 -16.87 -12.15 7.00
C GLY A 88 -17.07 -10.72 7.56
N PRO A 89 -16.19 -9.72 7.29
CA PRO A 89 -15.30 -9.61 6.15
C PRO A 89 -13.80 -9.64 6.53
N VAL A 90 -13.00 -9.96 5.51
CA VAL A 90 -11.54 -9.83 5.45
C VAL A 90 -11.05 -8.63 6.27
N GLN A 91 -10.45 -8.93 7.41
CA GLN A 91 -9.58 -8.03 8.12
C GLN A 91 -8.34 -7.85 7.24
N THR A 92 -8.35 -6.88 6.33
CA THR A 92 -7.09 -6.34 5.81
C THR A 92 -6.41 -5.63 6.97
N GLY A 93 -5.67 -6.39 7.77
CA GLY A 93 -4.73 -5.90 8.79
C GLY A 93 -3.54 -5.15 8.19
N MET A 94 -3.83 -4.15 7.34
CA MET A 94 -2.87 -3.37 6.58
C MET A 94 -3.22 -1.86 6.58
N ASP A 95 -4.12 -1.43 7.45
CA ASP A 95 -4.51 -0.01 7.58
C ASP A 95 -3.52 0.83 8.41
N ARG A 96 -2.42 0.24 8.90
CA ARG A 96 -1.46 0.94 9.79
C ARG A 96 -0.10 1.29 9.16
N CYS A 97 0.22 0.82 7.95
CA CYS A 97 1.60 0.92 7.43
C CYS A 97 1.83 1.88 6.26
N TRP A 98 0.83 2.24 5.46
CA TRP A 98 1.10 3.03 4.25
C TRP A 98 1.34 4.54 4.52
N ALA A 99 0.80 5.08 5.62
CA ALA A 99 0.84 6.52 5.92
C ALA A 99 1.87 6.92 7.02
N CYS A 100 2.41 5.96 7.78
CA CYS A 100 3.13 6.23 9.05
C CYS A 100 4.58 5.69 9.13
N GLN A 101 5.23 5.37 8.02
CA GLN A 101 6.70 5.33 7.98
C GLN A 101 7.23 6.64 7.41
#